data_AF-A0AAD9RGT2-F1
#
_entry.id   AF-A0AAD9RGT2-F1
#
_cell.length_a   1.000
_cell.length_b   1.000
_cell.length_c   1.000
_cell.angle_alpha   90.00
_cell.angle_beta   90.00
_cell.angle_gamma   90.00
#
_symmetry.space_group_name_H-M   'P 1'
#
loop_
_entity.id
_entity.type
_entity.pdbx_description
1 polymer ?
#
loop_
_entity_poly.entity_id
_entity_poly.type
_entity_poly.pdbx_seq_one_letter_code
_entity_poly.pdbx_strand_id
1 'polypeptide(L)'
;MLQVDDRKARGHQRSPSDTQAFRQRTKKDAEIELQRELQKLVETAPENKKEEYSRQFQGFQDLFTRFLEEEGPSLKWDCIQTLPENAIHNYNSLSDPSNSEEIKAMLNKLIVVKLNGGLGTSMGCHGPKSVIAVRNGLTFLDLTVQQIEYLNKTYNANVPLVLMNSFNTDEDTQRIIRKYKGIDVDISTFNQSCYPRINRDSFLPLAKHCNINQDMEAWYPPGHGDFYESFKNSGLLKKFIKEGREYCFISNIDNLGATVDLRILKLLLEKGHSSSPEFVMEITDKTRADVKGGTLIQYENKLRLLEIAQVPKDHVDDFKSVKTFKFFNTNNLWVKLDAIERVLENNSLNMEIIVNNKTQPNGLNIIQLETAVGAAMKSFEGSIGINVPRSRFLPVKKTSDLMLVMSNLYKLHNGSLVMSPQRMFPTTPLIKLGDNHFSKVKEFLTRFPTIPDLLELDHLTVSGDVTFGKGVALKVHCANKPRDLLRNYATSQSKTFVFAPISHGSN
;
A
#
# COMPACT_ATOMS: atom_id res chain seq x y z
N MET A 1 39.51 13.88 67.26
CA MET A 1 38.31 13.55 66.45
C MET A 1 38.46 14.29 65.13
N LEU A 2 38.96 13.60 64.10
CA LEU A 2 39.40 14.19 62.83
C LEU A 2 38.22 14.32 61.86
N GLN A 3 38.11 15.49 61.24
CA GLN A 3 37.19 15.83 60.16
C GLN A 3 37.50 15.00 58.91
N VAL A 4 36.46 14.48 58.26
CA VAL A 4 36.55 13.77 56.97
C VAL A 4 36.22 14.77 55.86
N ASP A 5 37.16 14.90 54.93
CA ASP A 5 37.16 15.81 53.79
C ASP A 5 36.47 15.13 52.58
N ASP A 6 35.44 15.77 52.03
CA ASP A 6 34.49 15.19 51.08
C ASP A 6 34.94 15.47 49.63
N ARG A 7 35.82 14.62 49.08
CA ARG A 7 36.28 14.74 47.69
C ARG A 7 35.27 14.13 46.71
N LYS A 8 34.52 15.00 46.03
CA LYS A 8 33.72 14.70 44.82
C LYS A 8 34.56 13.95 43.78
N ALA A 9 34.20 12.69 43.51
CA ALA A 9 34.67 11.93 42.36
C ALA A 9 34.09 12.54 41.07
N ARG A 10 34.94 13.19 40.26
CA ARG A 10 34.61 13.57 38.89
C ARG A 10 34.52 12.31 38.05
N GLY A 11 33.31 11.88 37.71
CA GLY A 11 33.09 10.81 36.74
C GLY A 11 33.67 11.20 35.38
N HIS A 12 34.61 10.41 34.87
CA HIS A 12 35.10 10.54 33.50
C HIS A 12 33.95 10.30 32.51
N GLN A 13 33.53 11.34 31.79
CA GLN A 13 32.86 11.17 30.50
C GLN A 13 33.82 10.40 29.60
N ARG A 14 33.46 9.17 29.22
CA ARG A 14 34.21 8.40 28.22
C ARG A 14 34.15 9.15 26.89
N SER A 15 35.30 9.61 26.42
CA SER A 15 35.49 10.07 25.04
C SER A 15 35.03 8.98 24.06
N PRO A 16 34.33 9.30 22.96
CA PRO A 16 34.01 8.32 21.93
C PRO A 16 35.29 7.65 21.42
N SER A 17 35.27 6.36 21.11
CA SER A 17 36.44 5.70 20.52
C SER A 17 36.78 6.35 19.17
N ASP A 18 38.07 6.41 18.81
CA ASP A 18 38.53 7.03 17.55
C ASP A 18 37.80 6.48 16.31
N THR A 19 37.39 5.20 16.35
CA THR A 19 36.61 4.55 15.29
C THR A 19 35.16 5.06 15.21
N GLN A 20 34.51 5.34 16.34
CA GLN A 20 33.17 5.95 16.36
C GLN A 20 33.23 7.41 15.91
N ALA A 21 34.24 8.15 16.37
CA ALA A 21 34.45 9.53 15.95
C ALA A 21 34.73 9.63 14.44
N PHE A 22 35.51 8.71 13.88
CA PHE A 22 35.77 8.62 12.44
C PHE A 22 34.49 8.36 11.64
N ARG A 23 33.68 7.36 12.04
CA ARG A 23 32.40 7.05 11.37
C ARG A 23 31.43 8.23 11.41
N GLN A 24 31.34 8.93 12.54
CA GLN A 24 30.49 10.12 12.66
C GLN A 24 30.95 11.25 11.74
N ARG A 25 32.27 11.46 11.58
CA ARG A 25 32.79 12.43 10.61
C ARG A 25 32.43 12.05 9.18
N THR A 26 32.62 10.78 8.79
CA THR A 26 32.27 10.31 7.44
C THR A 26 30.78 10.47 7.13
N LYS A 27 29.88 10.22 8.09
CA LYS A 27 28.44 10.45 7.93
C LYS A 27 28.13 11.92 7.68
N LYS A 28 28.72 12.80 8.50
CA LYS A 28 28.54 14.25 8.37
C LYS A 28 29.09 14.79 7.04
N ASP A 29 30.23 14.26 6.59
CA ASP A 29 30.80 14.64 5.29
C ASP A 29 29.89 14.22 4.14
N ALA A 30 29.32 13.01 4.18
CA ALA A 30 28.36 12.53 3.19
C ALA A 30 27.07 13.39 3.15
N GLU A 31 26.56 13.80 4.32
CA GLU A 31 25.40 14.69 4.42
C GLU A 31 25.67 16.07 3.80
N ILE A 32 26.83 16.68 4.11
CA ILE A 32 27.22 17.98 3.55
C ILE A 32 27.40 17.89 2.02
N GLU A 33 28.00 16.80 1.54
CA GLU A 33 28.20 16.59 0.11
C GLU A 33 26.88 16.38 -0.63
N LEU A 34 25.98 15.57 -0.08
CA LEU A 34 24.63 15.40 -0.60
C LEU A 34 23.90 16.73 -0.68
N GLN A 35 23.90 17.53 0.39
CA GLN A 35 23.25 18.83 0.43
C GLN A 35 23.78 19.76 -0.67
N ARG A 36 25.10 19.78 -0.89
CA ARG A 36 25.72 20.57 -1.96
C ARG A 36 25.26 20.14 -3.35
N GLU A 37 25.21 18.83 -3.61
CA GLU A 37 24.76 18.30 -4.90
C GLU A 37 23.26 18.55 -5.13
N LEU A 38 22.43 18.46 -4.08
CA LEU A 38 21.01 18.83 -4.16
C LEU A 38 20.83 20.31 -4.47
N GLN A 39 21.64 21.20 -3.88
CA GLN A 39 21.59 22.64 -4.20
C GLN A 39 21.94 22.91 -5.66
N LYS A 40 22.99 22.27 -6.20
CA LYS A 40 23.33 22.34 -7.62
C LYS A 40 22.18 21.82 -8.50
N LEU A 41 21.48 20.77 -8.07
CA LEU A 41 20.33 20.26 -8.80
C LEU A 41 19.20 21.29 -8.87
N VAL A 42 18.87 21.96 -7.77
CA VAL A 42 17.84 23.03 -7.76
C VAL A 42 18.18 24.14 -8.74
N GLU A 43 19.46 24.51 -8.89
CA GLU A 43 19.89 25.56 -9.83
C GLU A 43 19.55 25.20 -11.29
N THR A 44 19.50 23.91 -11.63
CA THR A 44 19.11 23.43 -12.97
C THR A 44 17.60 23.39 -13.21
N ALA A 45 16.78 23.59 -12.17
CA ALA A 45 15.34 23.55 -12.29
C ALA A 45 14.77 24.80 -12.98
N PRO A 46 13.66 24.68 -13.74
CA PRO A 46 12.92 25.84 -14.25
C PRO A 46 12.50 26.79 -13.12
N GLU A 47 12.57 28.10 -13.36
CA GLU A 47 12.33 29.13 -12.32
C GLU A 47 10.99 28.95 -11.60
N ASN A 48 9.94 28.60 -12.34
CA ASN A 48 8.60 28.36 -11.82
C ASN A 48 8.45 27.08 -10.98
N LYS A 49 9.45 26.19 -10.98
CA LYS A 49 9.46 24.93 -10.23
C LYS A 49 10.55 24.86 -9.16
N LYS A 50 11.42 25.88 -9.08
CA LYS A 50 12.53 25.89 -8.10
C LYS A 50 12.03 25.71 -6.67
N GLU A 51 10.98 26.43 -6.27
CA GLU A 51 10.42 26.32 -4.92
C GLU A 51 9.89 24.91 -4.61
N GLU A 52 9.22 24.27 -5.59
CA GLU A 52 8.72 22.91 -5.46
C GLU A 52 9.87 21.91 -5.26
N TYR A 53 10.91 21.98 -6.10
CA TYR A 53 12.10 21.13 -5.98
C TYR A 53 12.88 21.39 -4.69
N SER A 54 13.04 22.65 -4.28
CA SER A 54 13.70 22.99 -3.00
C SER A 54 12.98 22.35 -1.82
N ARG A 55 11.64 22.38 -1.81
CA ARG A 55 10.84 21.76 -0.74
C ARG A 55 10.98 20.24 -0.74
N GLN A 56 10.90 19.61 -1.92
CA GLN A 56 11.09 18.16 -2.06
C GLN A 56 12.50 17.75 -1.60
N PHE A 57 13.54 18.48 -2.00
CA PHE A 57 14.91 18.12 -1.64
C PHE A 57 15.24 18.39 -0.18
N GLN A 58 14.54 19.33 0.47
CA GLN A 58 14.60 19.47 1.93
C GLN A 58 14.04 18.22 2.62
N GLY A 59 12.84 17.77 2.23
CA GLY A 59 12.26 16.53 2.78
C GLY A 59 13.13 15.30 2.51
N PHE A 60 13.79 15.24 1.36
CA PHE A 60 14.76 14.19 1.05
C PHE A 60 16.03 14.27 1.90
N GLN A 61 16.55 15.48 2.15
CA GLN A 61 17.69 15.69 3.04
C GLN A 61 17.35 15.21 4.46
N ASP A 62 16.19 15.60 4.99
CA ASP A 62 15.74 15.19 6.34
C ASP A 62 15.63 13.66 6.44
N LEU A 63 15.11 13.01 5.39
CA LEU A 63 15.04 11.55 5.30
C LEU A 63 16.43 10.90 5.25
N PHE A 64 17.37 11.50 4.51
CA PHE A 64 18.74 11.00 4.39
C PHE A 64 19.53 11.16 5.70
N THR A 65 19.38 12.31 6.38
CA THR A 65 19.99 12.54 7.70
C THR A 65 19.53 11.48 8.69
N ARG A 66 18.22 11.22 8.76
CA ARG A 66 17.69 10.14 9.61
C ARG A 66 18.21 8.76 9.22
N PHE A 67 18.35 8.47 7.93
CA PHE A 67 18.93 7.20 7.46
C PHE A 67 20.38 7.03 7.94
N LEU A 68 21.18 8.09 7.96
CA LEU A 68 22.54 8.05 8.51
C LEU A 68 22.56 7.94 10.03
N GLU A 69 21.60 8.50 10.73
CA GLU A 69 21.49 8.45 12.20
C GLU A 69 21.02 7.09 12.73
N GLU A 70 20.13 6.39 12.01
CA GLU A 70 19.58 5.09 12.40
C GLU A 70 20.68 3.99 12.37
N GLU A 71 21.39 3.80 13.50
CA GLU A 71 22.34 2.70 13.71
C GLU A 71 21.65 1.48 14.35
N GLY A 72 21.30 0.50 13.52
CA GLY A 72 20.77 -0.81 13.98
C GLY A 72 19.27 -0.99 13.69
N PRO A 73 18.66 -2.10 14.19
CA PRO A 73 17.24 -2.31 14.02
C PRO A 73 16.46 -1.18 14.71
N SER A 74 15.48 -0.60 14.01
CA SER A 74 14.65 0.52 14.50
C SER A 74 13.82 0.17 15.74
N LEU A 75 13.77 -1.11 16.09
CA LEU A 75 13.00 -1.65 17.20
C LEU A 75 13.80 -2.75 17.93
N LYS A 76 13.74 -2.73 19.27
CA LYS A 76 14.25 -3.82 20.12
C LYS A 76 13.15 -4.87 20.29
N TRP A 77 13.39 -6.09 19.82
CA TRP A 77 12.39 -7.16 19.80
C TRP A 77 11.79 -7.45 21.20
N ASP A 78 12.63 -7.49 22.23
CA ASP A 78 12.20 -7.76 23.61
C ASP A 78 11.31 -6.66 24.22
N CYS A 79 11.25 -5.49 23.60
CA CYS A 79 10.40 -4.39 24.03
C CYS A 79 9.02 -4.40 23.35
N ILE A 80 8.74 -5.35 22.44
CA ILE A 80 7.41 -5.55 21.86
C ILE A 80 6.46 -6.04 22.95
N GLN A 81 5.35 -5.33 23.11
CA GLN A 81 4.32 -5.65 24.09
C GLN A 81 3.13 -6.32 23.43
N THR A 82 2.36 -7.07 24.23
CA THR A 82 1.05 -7.57 23.79
C THR A 82 0.11 -6.41 23.53
N LEU A 83 -0.72 -6.54 22.49
CA LEU A 83 -1.72 -5.54 22.18
C LEU A 83 -2.71 -5.39 23.34
N PRO A 84 -3.06 -4.16 23.76
CA PRO A 84 -4.14 -3.92 24.72
C PRO A 84 -5.47 -4.51 24.23
N GLU A 85 -6.37 -4.87 25.14
CA GLU A 85 -7.68 -5.48 24.79
C GLU A 85 -8.52 -4.59 23.87
N ASN A 86 -8.47 -3.27 24.07
CA ASN A 86 -9.20 -2.29 23.27
C ASN A 86 -8.42 -1.77 22.05
N ALA A 87 -7.23 -2.32 21.75
CA ALA A 87 -6.44 -1.86 20.62
C ALA A 87 -7.03 -2.31 19.27
N ILE A 88 -7.76 -3.43 19.25
CA ILE A 88 -8.38 -3.99 18.05
C ILE A 88 -9.87 -4.18 18.29
N HIS A 89 -10.69 -3.50 17.51
CA HIS A 89 -12.14 -3.68 17.49
C HIS A 89 -12.54 -4.78 16.49
N ASN A 90 -13.55 -5.56 16.84
CA ASN A 90 -14.15 -6.53 15.92
C ASN A 90 -15.11 -5.81 14.98
N TYR A 91 -14.99 -6.02 13.67
CA TYR A 91 -15.91 -5.41 12.69
C TYR A 91 -17.39 -5.76 12.94
N ASN A 92 -17.67 -6.99 13.39
CA ASN A 92 -19.04 -7.44 13.60
C ASN A 92 -19.71 -6.81 14.83
N SER A 93 -18.94 -6.19 15.74
CA SER A 93 -19.50 -5.46 16.88
C SER A 93 -19.80 -3.99 16.56
N LEU A 94 -19.45 -3.51 15.37
CA LEU A 94 -19.73 -2.13 14.95
C LEU A 94 -21.21 -1.95 14.64
N SER A 95 -21.76 -0.81 15.04
CA SER A 95 -23.16 -0.47 14.82
C SER A 95 -23.42 -0.05 13.37
N ASP A 96 -24.59 -0.44 12.86
CA ASP A 96 -25.08 0.08 11.60
C ASP A 96 -25.57 1.53 11.76
N PRO A 97 -25.43 2.38 10.71
CA PRO A 97 -26.16 3.65 10.65
C PRO A 97 -27.67 3.41 10.69
N SER A 98 -28.38 4.31 11.37
CA SER A 98 -29.78 4.15 11.71
C SER A 98 -30.72 4.57 10.57
N ASN A 99 -30.32 5.57 9.77
CA ASN A 99 -31.13 6.08 8.67
C ASN A 99 -30.29 6.78 7.57
N SER A 100 -30.94 7.11 6.45
CA SER A 100 -30.29 7.73 5.28
C SER A 100 -29.76 9.15 5.55
N GLU A 101 -30.40 9.91 6.45
CA GLU A 101 -29.96 11.26 6.81
C GLU A 101 -28.64 11.23 7.60
N GLU A 102 -28.51 10.30 8.55
CA GLU A 102 -27.27 10.01 9.29
C GLU A 102 -26.16 9.64 8.31
N ILE A 103 -26.45 8.73 7.37
CA ILE A 103 -25.48 8.31 6.34
C ILE A 103 -25.04 9.51 5.50
N LYS A 104 -25.97 10.33 5.01
CA LYS A 104 -25.65 11.54 4.23
C LYS A 104 -24.75 12.49 5.02
N ALA A 105 -25.08 12.76 6.29
CA ALA A 105 -24.30 13.64 7.15
C ALA A 105 -22.88 13.10 7.39
N MET A 106 -22.74 11.79 7.61
CA MET A 106 -21.45 11.13 7.77
C MET A 106 -20.61 11.18 6.49
N LEU A 107 -21.20 10.84 5.34
CA LEU A 107 -20.53 10.85 4.05
C LEU A 107 -20.05 12.25 3.66
N ASN A 108 -20.81 13.29 3.98
CA ASN A 108 -20.38 14.66 3.74
C ASN A 108 -19.16 15.08 4.57
N LYS A 109 -18.76 14.31 5.59
CA LYS A 109 -17.52 14.54 6.36
C LYS A 109 -16.34 13.69 5.87
N LEU A 110 -16.54 12.83 4.88
CA LEU A 110 -15.53 11.90 4.38
C LEU A 110 -14.90 12.41 3.07
N ILE A 111 -13.61 12.16 2.89
CA ILE A 111 -12.96 12.13 1.59
C ILE A 111 -12.39 10.73 1.30
N VAL A 112 -12.44 10.28 0.04
CA VAL A 112 -11.85 9.00 -0.37
C VAL A 112 -10.54 9.27 -1.10
N VAL A 113 -9.44 8.72 -0.60
CA VAL A 113 -8.10 8.83 -1.19
C VAL A 113 -7.67 7.48 -1.75
N LYS A 114 -7.26 7.46 -3.03
CA LYS A 114 -6.65 6.28 -3.65
C LYS A 114 -5.20 6.53 -3.99
N LEU A 115 -4.34 5.62 -3.52
CA LEU A 115 -2.93 5.60 -3.86
C LEU A 115 -2.76 5.10 -5.29
N ASN A 116 -2.37 6.00 -6.20
CA ASN A 116 -2.32 5.79 -7.65
C ASN A 116 -0.90 5.98 -8.24
N GLY A 117 0.13 6.12 -7.41
CA GLY A 117 1.51 6.32 -7.87
C GLY A 117 2.17 5.10 -8.53
N GLY A 118 1.56 3.92 -8.44
CA GLY A 118 2.12 2.64 -8.90
C GLY A 118 1.87 2.34 -10.38
N LEU A 119 2.89 1.77 -11.03
CA LEU A 119 2.83 1.34 -12.44
C LEU A 119 2.34 -0.10 -12.59
N GLY A 120 1.77 -0.41 -13.76
CA GLY A 120 1.35 -1.76 -14.16
C GLY A 120 2.48 -2.67 -14.68
N THR A 121 3.75 -2.31 -14.46
CA THR A 121 4.92 -2.97 -15.09
C THR A 121 5.09 -4.44 -14.71
N SER A 122 4.75 -4.81 -13.47
CA SER A 122 4.75 -6.21 -13.03
C SER A 122 3.84 -7.08 -13.89
N MET A 123 2.70 -6.51 -14.31
CA MET A 123 1.69 -7.13 -15.15
C MET A 123 1.89 -6.84 -16.65
N GLY A 124 3.01 -6.19 -17.03
CA GLY A 124 3.33 -5.92 -18.44
C GLY A 124 2.57 -4.77 -19.07
N CYS A 125 1.89 -3.94 -18.28
CA CYS A 125 1.18 -2.77 -18.77
C CYS A 125 2.05 -1.52 -18.66
N HIS A 126 2.02 -0.68 -19.69
CA HIS A 126 2.58 0.66 -19.64
C HIS A 126 1.56 1.61 -18.99
N GLY A 127 2.04 2.53 -18.16
CA GLY A 127 1.21 3.52 -17.47
C GLY A 127 0.70 3.10 -16.08
N PRO A 128 -0.24 3.89 -15.51
CA PRO A 128 -0.73 3.69 -14.14
C PRO A 128 -1.46 2.36 -14.00
N LYS A 129 -1.25 1.67 -12.87
CA LYS A 129 -1.92 0.38 -12.63
C LYS A 129 -3.45 0.50 -12.61
N SER A 130 -3.96 1.67 -12.26
CA SER A 130 -5.39 1.96 -12.18
C SER A 130 -6.15 1.83 -13.50
N VAL A 131 -5.44 1.85 -14.64
CA VAL A 131 -6.01 1.80 -16.00
C VAL A 131 -6.08 0.37 -16.55
N ILE A 132 -5.58 -0.61 -15.83
CA ILE A 132 -5.68 -2.02 -16.23
C ILE A 132 -7.15 -2.44 -16.16
N ALA A 133 -7.64 -3.03 -17.25
CA ALA A 133 -8.99 -3.58 -17.31
C ALA A 133 -9.10 -4.79 -16.37
N VAL A 134 -10.07 -4.70 -15.46
CA VAL A 134 -10.32 -5.70 -14.41
C VAL A 134 -11.50 -6.58 -14.78
N ARG A 135 -12.62 -5.99 -15.22
CA ARG A 135 -13.86 -6.74 -15.45
C ARG A 135 -14.74 -6.04 -16.48
N ASN A 136 -15.20 -6.78 -17.48
CA ASN A 136 -16.09 -6.25 -18.55
C ASN A 136 -15.54 -4.98 -19.22
N GLY A 137 -14.22 -4.88 -19.38
CA GLY A 137 -13.55 -3.69 -19.93
C GLY A 137 -13.41 -2.51 -18.96
N LEU A 138 -13.98 -2.59 -17.74
CA LEU A 138 -13.84 -1.57 -16.71
C LEU A 138 -12.48 -1.68 -16.01
N THR A 139 -11.83 -0.54 -15.83
CA THR A 139 -10.55 -0.43 -15.11
C THR A 139 -10.75 -0.31 -13.59
N PHE A 140 -9.68 -0.40 -12.80
CA PHE A 140 -9.78 -0.14 -11.35
C PHE A 140 -10.34 1.25 -11.05
N LEU A 141 -9.93 2.25 -11.85
CA LEU A 141 -10.43 3.61 -11.70
C LEU A 141 -11.92 3.71 -12.05
N ASP A 142 -12.38 3.02 -13.11
CA ASP A 142 -13.80 2.99 -13.46
C ASP A 142 -14.65 2.41 -12.33
N LEU A 143 -14.19 1.29 -11.76
CA LEU A 143 -14.87 0.63 -10.65
C LEU A 143 -14.94 1.54 -9.43
N THR A 144 -13.86 2.24 -9.11
CA THR A 144 -13.83 3.19 -7.98
C THR A 144 -14.77 4.38 -8.19
N VAL A 145 -14.79 4.95 -9.39
CA VAL A 145 -15.71 6.06 -9.72
C VAL A 145 -17.15 5.60 -9.63
N GLN A 146 -17.49 4.42 -10.16
CA GLN A 146 -18.85 3.84 -10.05
C GLN A 146 -19.29 3.62 -8.60
N GLN A 147 -18.37 3.18 -7.72
CA GLN A 147 -18.67 2.98 -6.30
C GLN A 147 -19.06 4.30 -5.63
N ILE A 148 -18.30 5.36 -5.87
CA ILE A 148 -18.52 6.68 -5.25
C ILE A 148 -19.73 7.37 -5.88
N GLU A 149 -19.89 7.27 -7.20
CA GLU A 149 -21.07 7.79 -7.91
C GLU A 149 -22.36 7.15 -7.37
N TYR A 150 -22.36 5.82 -7.22
CA TYR A 150 -23.51 5.10 -6.65
C TYR A 150 -23.81 5.56 -5.22
N LEU A 151 -22.77 5.75 -4.41
CA LEU A 151 -22.89 6.22 -3.04
C LEU A 151 -23.48 7.65 -2.98
N ASN A 152 -22.97 8.57 -3.79
CA ASN A 152 -23.45 9.95 -3.89
C ASN A 152 -24.92 10.01 -4.32
N LYS A 153 -25.29 9.25 -5.37
CA LYS A 153 -26.67 9.17 -5.86
C LYS A 153 -27.63 8.54 -4.86
N THR A 154 -27.21 7.47 -4.18
CA THR A 154 -28.08 6.73 -3.25
C THR A 154 -28.42 7.54 -2.00
N TYR A 155 -27.44 8.26 -1.46
CA TYR A 155 -27.59 9.00 -0.19
C TYR A 155 -27.70 10.51 -0.38
N ASN A 156 -27.73 11.00 -1.63
CA ASN A 156 -27.70 12.43 -1.96
C ASN A 156 -26.58 13.17 -1.20
N ALA A 157 -25.39 12.57 -1.22
CA ALA A 157 -24.17 13.03 -0.57
C ALA A 157 -23.15 13.48 -1.62
N ASN A 158 -22.11 14.20 -1.20
CA ASN A 158 -21.02 14.64 -2.09
C ASN A 158 -19.68 14.17 -1.52
N VAL A 159 -19.32 12.92 -1.77
CA VAL A 159 -18.02 12.35 -1.39
C VAL A 159 -17.01 12.59 -2.52
N PRO A 160 -15.92 13.34 -2.27
CA PRO A 160 -14.88 13.55 -3.26
C PRO A 160 -13.93 12.35 -3.33
N LEU A 161 -13.42 12.10 -4.54
CA LEU A 161 -12.35 11.15 -4.82
C LEU A 161 -11.04 11.91 -5.04
N VAL A 162 -10.00 11.55 -4.30
CA VAL A 162 -8.66 12.11 -4.43
C VAL A 162 -7.70 11.03 -4.91
N LEU A 163 -6.99 11.28 -6.01
CA LEU A 163 -5.95 10.38 -6.51
C LEU A 163 -4.57 10.94 -6.17
N MET A 164 -3.80 10.19 -5.40
CA MET A 164 -2.38 10.47 -5.15
C MET A 164 -1.54 9.84 -6.26
N ASN A 165 -1.13 10.66 -7.22
CA ASN A 165 -0.35 10.24 -8.37
C ASN A 165 1.16 10.28 -8.08
N SER A 166 1.94 9.81 -9.05
CA SER A 166 3.38 9.99 -9.13
C SER A 166 3.75 10.68 -10.45
N PHE A 167 4.96 11.20 -10.58
CA PHE A 167 5.45 11.69 -11.87
C PHE A 167 5.38 10.64 -13.00
N ASN A 168 5.36 9.35 -12.66
CA ASN A 168 5.20 8.25 -13.63
C ASN A 168 3.74 8.04 -14.09
N THR A 169 2.76 8.61 -13.39
CA THR A 169 1.34 8.28 -13.55
C THR A 169 0.44 9.49 -13.72
N ASP A 170 0.88 10.68 -13.33
CA ASP A 170 0.05 11.88 -13.26
C ASP A 170 -0.47 12.29 -14.65
N GLU A 171 0.40 12.47 -15.64
CA GLU A 171 -0.02 12.90 -17.00
C GLU A 171 -1.06 11.96 -17.63
N ASP A 172 -0.82 10.65 -17.55
CA ASP A 172 -1.76 9.65 -18.08
C ASP A 172 -3.07 9.67 -17.31
N THR A 173 -3.02 9.81 -15.98
CA THR A 173 -4.21 9.92 -15.14
C THR A 173 -5.01 11.17 -15.49
N GLN A 174 -4.36 12.33 -15.68
CA GLN A 174 -5.01 13.58 -16.08
C GLN A 174 -5.75 13.47 -17.42
N ARG A 175 -5.20 12.72 -18.39
CA ARG A 175 -5.88 12.47 -19.67
C ARG A 175 -7.12 11.60 -19.46
N ILE A 176 -7.03 10.58 -18.61
CA ILE A 176 -8.10 9.60 -18.38
C ILE A 176 -9.25 10.18 -17.59
N ILE A 177 -8.99 10.96 -16.53
CA ILE A 177 -10.07 11.50 -15.68
C ILE A 177 -11.05 12.40 -16.44
N ARG A 178 -10.65 12.95 -17.59
CA ARG A 178 -11.54 13.74 -18.46
C ARG A 178 -12.77 12.96 -18.92
N LYS A 179 -12.69 11.63 -18.99
CA LYS A 179 -13.83 10.76 -19.34
C LYS A 179 -14.95 10.77 -18.30
N TYR A 180 -14.65 11.18 -17.07
CA TYR A 180 -15.62 11.25 -15.96
C TYR A 180 -16.24 12.65 -15.81
N LYS A 181 -15.96 13.59 -16.72
CA LYS A 181 -16.64 14.89 -16.73
C LYS A 181 -18.14 14.68 -16.92
N GLY A 182 -18.93 15.21 -15.99
CA GLY A 182 -20.40 15.07 -15.97
C GLY A 182 -20.92 13.90 -15.14
N ILE A 183 -20.03 13.10 -14.53
CA ILE A 183 -20.39 12.14 -13.50
C ILE A 183 -20.47 12.85 -12.13
N ASP A 184 -21.37 12.39 -11.28
CA ASP A 184 -21.62 12.96 -9.94
C ASP A 184 -20.54 12.56 -8.91
N VAL A 185 -19.28 12.85 -9.23
CA VAL A 185 -18.10 12.62 -8.38
C VAL A 185 -17.10 13.75 -8.62
N ASP A 186 -16.75 14.50 -7.57
CA ASP A 186 -15.63 15.44 -7.62
C ASP A 186 -14.30 14.66 -7.54
N ILE A 187 -13.52 14.70 -8.62
CA ILE A 187 -12.23 14.01 -8.71
C ILE A 187 -11.12 15.06 -8.63
N SER A 188 -10.39 15.05 -7.53
CA SER A 188 -9.17 15.83 -7.33
C SER A 188 -7.94 14.95 -7.46
N THR A 189 -6.81 15.53 -7.86
CA THR A 189 -5.55 14.81 -8.02
C THR A 189 -4.42 15.64 -7.46
N PHE A 190 -3.42 15.00 -6.88
CA PHE A 190 -2.16 15.65 -6.54
C PHE A 190 -1.01 14.68 -6.78
N ASN A 191 0.18 15.23 -7.00
CA ASN A 191 1.37 14.45 -7.23
C ASN A 191 2.16 14.30 -5.93
N GLN A 192 2.68 13.11 -5.67
CA GLN A 192 3.63 12.88 -4.58
C GLN A 192 5.03 13.39 -4.96
N SER A 193 5.91 13.53 -3.97
CA SER A 193 7.28 14.03 -4.17
C SER A 193 8.10 13.16 -5.13
N CYS A 194 9.16 13.75 -5.70
CA CYS A 194 10.09 13.07 -6.61
C CYS A 194 11.51 13.21 -6.10
N TYR A 195 12.09 12.12 -5.58
CA TYR A 195 13.43 12.13 -4.99
C TYR A 195 14.47 11.52 -5.93
N PRO A 196 15.72 12.01 -5.88
CA PRO A 196 16.79 11.43 -6.67
C PRO A 196 17.28 10.13 -6.02
N ARG A 197 17.47 9.09 -6.82
CA ARG A 197 18.11 7.84 -6.40
C ARG A 197 19.57 8.13 -6.03
N ILE A 198 20.06 7.40 -5.04
CA ILE A 198 21.41 7.59 -4.52
C ILE A 198 22.29 6.42 -4.95
N ASN A 199 23.53 6.69 -5.35
CA ASN A 199 24.53 5.64 -5.53
C ASN A 199 24.90 5.01 -4.18
N ARG A 200 24.91 3.67 -4.09
CA ARG A 200 25.15 2.96 -2.84
C ARG A 200 26.53 3.22 -2.23
N ASP A 201 27.55 3.43 -3.05
CA ASP A 201 28.94 3.52 -2.62
C ASP A 201 29.35 4.96 -2.33
N SER A 202 28.91 5.93 -3.14
CA SER A 202 29.25 7.35 -2.94
C SER A 202 28.24 8.12 -2.09
N PHE A 203 27.03 7.60 -1.89
CA PHE A 203 25.90 8.32 -1.31
C PHE A 203 25.50 9.63 -2.02
N LEU A 204 25.89 9.80 -3.29
CA LEU A 204 25.53 10.97 -4.08
C LEU A 204 24.31 10.71 -4.99
N PRO A 205 23.51 11.76 -5.29
CA PRO A 205 22.41 11.68 -6.24
C PRO A 205 22.91 11.23 -7.61
N LEU A 206 22.13 10.38 -8.28
CA LEU A 206 22.39 10.03 -9.68
C LEU A 206 21.94 11.10 -10.66
N ALA A 207 20.89 11.83 -10.30
CA ALA A 207 20.35 12.89 -11.14
C ALA A 207 21.40 13.99 -11.33
N LYS A 208 21.50 14.51 -12.56
CA LYS A 208 22.39 15.62 -12.91
C LYS A 208 21.65 16.93 -13.15
N HIS A 209 20.37 16.84 -13.52
CA HIS A 209 19.50 17.97 -13.83
C HIS A 209 18.08 17.69 -13.35
N CYS A 210 17.32 18.72 -12.97
CA CYS A 210 15.89 18.64 -12.63
C CYS A 210 15.00 18.48 -13.87
N ASN A 211 15.31 17.50 -14.72
CA ASN A 211 14.49 17.09 -15.86
C ASN A 211 14.21 15.59 -15.78
N ILE A 212 13.09 15.25 -15.15
CA ILE A 212 12.70 13.86 -14.89
C ILE A 212 12.52 13.08 -16.20
N ASN A 213 11.99 13.71 -17.25
CA ASN A 213 11.69 13.03 -18.52
C ASN A 213 12.95 12.62 -19.30
N GLN A 214 14.08 13.31 -19.09
CA GLN A 214 15.35 12.96 -19.73
C GLN A 214 16.06 11.80 -19.02
N ASP A 215 15.87 11.67 -17.71
CA ASP A 215 16.57 10.66 -16.90
C ASP A 215 15.64 10.07 -15.83
N MET A 216 14.53 9.46 -16.25
CA MET A 216 13.53 8.90 -15.34
C MET A 216 14.13 7.84 -14.39
N GLU A 217 15.20 7.18 -14.83
CA GLU A 217 15.91 6.17 -14.06
C GLU A 217 16.79 6.74 -12.94
N ALA A 218 17.01 8.05 -12.89
CA ALA A 218 17.64 8.71 -11.75
C ALA A 218 16.65 9.09 -10.64
N TRP A 219 15.34 8.98 -10.87
CA TRP A 219 14.31 9.46 -9.95
C TRP A 219 13.41 8.34 -9.42
N TYR A 220 12.80 8.55 -8.27
CA TYR A 220 11.81 7.64 -7.70
C TYR A 220 10.81 8.38 -6.80
N PRO A 221 9.58 7.88 -6.68
CA PRO A 221 8.67 8.33 -5.65
C PRO A 221 9.07 7.75 -4.28
N PRO A 222 9.04 8.52 -3.18
CA PRO A 222 9.48 8.08 -1.84
C PRO A 222 8.50 7.17 -1.09
N GLY A 223 7.80 6.30 -1.83
CA GLY A 223 6.76 5.43 -1.28
C GLY A 223 5.49 6.19 -0.86
N HIS A 224 4.51 5.46 -0.37
CA HIS A 224 3.20 6.03 -0.04
C HIS A 224 3.18 6.83 1.27
N GLY A 225 4.22 6.77 2.12
CA GLY A 225 4.30 7.57 3.34
C GLY A 225 4.39 9.08 3.09
N ASP A 226 4.88 9.49 1.92
CA ASP A 226 4.89 10.88 1.45
C ASP A 226 3.49 11.50 1.27
N PHE A 227 2.43 10.69 1.39
CA PHE A 227 1.04 11.14 1.37
C PHE A 227 0.81 12.38 2.23
N TYR A 228 1.27 12.39 3.49
CA TYR A 228 0.94 13.47 4.44
C TYR A 228 1.51 14.83 3.99
N GLU A 229 2.78 14.86 3.64
CA GLU A 229 3.46 16.09 3.20
C GLU A 229 2.93 16.57 1.85
N SER A 230 2.85 15.67 0.86
CA SER A 230 2.36 16.00 -0.48
C SER A 230 0.89 16.44 -0.47
N PHE A 231 0.05 15.83 0.39
CA PHE A 231 -1.34 16.24 0.54
C PHE A 231 -1.48 17.63 1.16
N LYS A 232 -0.66 17.96 2.17
CA LYS A 232 -0.57 19.33 2.73
C LYS A 232 -0.07 20.33 1.67
N ASN A 233 1.02 20.00 0.98
CA ASN A 233 1.67 20.84 -0.02
C ASN A 233 0.76 21.13 -1.23
N SER A 234 -0.13 20.20 -1.59
CA SER A 234 -1.13 20.40 -2.65
C SER A 234 -2.21 21.44 -2.32
N GLY A 235 -2.33 21.84 -1.04
CA GLY A 235 -3.41 22.69 -0.56
C GLY A 235 -4.76 21.97 -0.37
N LEU A 236 -4.88 20.71 -0.77
CA LEU A 236 -6.10 19.93 -0.64
C LEU A 236 -6.47 19.66 0.82
N LEU A 237 -5.49 19.42 1.71
CA LEU A 237 -5.74 19.25 3.14
C LEU A 237 -6.54 20.43 3.70
N LYS A 238 -6.02 21.65 3.48
CA LYS A 238 -6.66 22.89 3.94
C LYS A 238 -8.00 23.16 3.26
N LYS A 239 -8.12 22.84 1.96
CA LYS A 239 -9.39 22.92 1.22
C LYS A 239 -10.46 22.05 1.88
N PHE A 240 -10.18 20.77 2.11
CA PHE A 240 -11.17 19.83 2.65
C PHE A 240 -11.52 20.10 4.12
N ILE A 241 -10.56 20.53 4.94
CA ILE A 241 -10.87 21.00 6.31
C ILE A 241 -11.84 22.20 6.26
N LYS A 242 -11.60 23.17 5.36
CA LYS A 242 -12.49 24.34 5.18
C LYS A 242 -13.88 23.96 4.67
N GLU A 243 -13.99 22.89 3.87
CA GLU A 243 -15.27 22.33 3.42
C GLU A 243 -16.01 21.54 4.52
N GLY A 244 -15.44 21.39 5.71
CA GLY A 244 -16.04 20.66 6.83
C GLY A 244 -15.87 19.14 6.75
N ARG A 245 -14.88 18.66 5.99
CA ARG A 245 -14.48 17.25 6.00
C ARG A 245 -13.67 16.96 7.27
N GLU A 246 -13.87 15.79 7.86
CA GLU A 246 -13.22 15.40 9.12
C GLU A 246 -12.24 14.23 8.94
N TYR A 247 -12.55 13.26 8.07
CA TYR A 247 -11.73 12.05 7.87
C TYR A 247 -11.41 11.81 6.40
N CYS A 248 -10.25 11.20 6.14
CA CYS A 248 -9.91 10.61 4.85
C CYS A 248 -9.82 9.08 4.94
N PHE A 249 -10.39 8.40 3.95
CA PHE A 249 -10.24 6.97 3.76
C PHE A 249 -9.19 6.70 2.68
N ILE A 250 -8.00 6.25 3.09
CA ILE A 250 -6.85 5.97 2.23
C ILE A 250 -6.81 4.47 1.90
N SER A 251 -6.71 4.13 0.62
CA SER A 251 -6.51 2.74 0.19
C SER A 251 -5.79 2.64 -1.16
N ASN A 252 -5.24 1.46 -1.45
CA ASN A 252 -4.64 1.20 -2.76
C ASN A 252 -5.73 1.15 -3.85
N ILE A 253 -5.47 1.75 -5.02
CA ILE A 253 -6.39 1.66 -6.16
C ILE A 253 -6.57 0.24 -6.69
N ASP A 254 -5.57 -0.63 -6.46
CA ASP A 254 -5.60 -2.04 -6.86
C ASP A 254 -6.24 -2.97 -5.82
N ASN A 255 -6.72 -2.44 -4.69
CA ASN A 255 -7.55 -3.19 -3.74
C ASN A 255 -9.03 -2.95 -4.02
N LEU A 256 -9.67 -3.92 -4.68
CA LEU A 256 -11.09 -3.84 -5.07
C LEU A 256 -12.06 -4.05 -3.89
N GLY A 257 -11.56 -4.57 -2.76
CA GLY A 257 -12.34 -4.73 -1.53
C GLY A 257 -12.44 -3.45 -0.71
N ALA A 258 -11.58 -2.46 -0.97
CA ALA A 258 -11.50 -1.21 -0.23
C ALA A 258 -12.62 -0.22 -0.63
N THR A 259 -13.84 -0.57 -0.26
CA THR A 259 -15.06 0.25 -0.42
C THR A 259 -15.29 1.11 0.83
N VAL A 260 -16.04 2.20 0.71
CA VAL A 260 -16.44 3.01 1.88
C VAL A 260 -17.35 2.18 2.79
N ASP A 261 -16.92 1.97 4.03
CA ASP A 261 -17.69 1.22 5.02
C ASP A 261 -18.42 2.16 5.98
N LEU A 262 -19.75 2.07 6.01
CA LEU A 262 -20.57 2.97 6.80
C LEU A 262 -20.51 2.66 8.31
N ARG A 263 -20.24 1.42 8.71
CA ARG A 263 -20.10 1.05 10.13
C ARG A 263 -18.82 1.61 10.71
N ILE A 264 -17.72 1.50 9.96
CA ILE A 264 -16.44 2.10 10.34
C ILE A 264 -16.59 3.62 10.38
N LEU A 265 -17.17 4.24 9.34
CA LEU A 265 -17.36 5.70 9.32
C LEU A 265 -18.22 6.21 10.49
N LYS A 266 -19.24 5.44 10.92
CA LYS A 266 -20.05 5.77 12.09
C LYS A 266 -19.20 5.78 13.37
N LEU A 267 -18.40 4.73 13.60
CA LEU A 267 -17.48 4.66 14.74
C LEU A 267 -16.55 5.89 14.81
N LEU A 268 -16.03 6.35 13.66
CA LEU A 268 -15.12 7.50 13.60
C LEU A 268 -15.79 8.82 14.00
N LEU A 269 -17.09 8.98 13.67
CA LEU A 269 -17.84 10.23 13.86
C LEU A 269 -18.70 10.25 15.13
N GLU A 270 -18.79 9.12 15.84
CA GLU A 270 -19.60 8.98 17.04
C GLU A 270 -18.96 9.70 18.24
N LYS A 271 -19.64 10.73 18.75
CA LYS A 271 -19.16 11.60 19.84
C LYS A 271 -19.20 10.96 21.23
N GLY A 272 -19.63 9.70 21.35
CA GLY A 272 -19.86 9.02 22.63
C GLY A 272 -18.61 8.39 23.25
N HIS A 273 -17.50 8.32 22.52
CA HIS A 273 -16.22 7.82 23.04
C HIS A 273 -15.40 9.00 23.58
N SER A 274 -14.67 8.80 24.68
CA SER A 274 -13.88 9.84 25.38
C SER A 274 -12.87 10.58 24.47
N SER A 275 -12.54 10.01 23.31
CA SER A 275 -11.92 10.69 22.17
C SER A 275 -12.19 9.90 20.87
N SER A 276 -12.50 10.59 19.77
CA SER A 276 -12.56 9.98 18.44
C SER A 276 -11.16 9.56 17.98
N PRO A 277 -10.95 8.37 17.42
CA PRO A 277 -9.62 7.91 17.02
C PRO A 277 -9.07 8.78 15.87
N GLU A 278 -7.84 9.28 15.99
CA GLU A 278 -7.24 10.08 14.91
C GLU A 278 -6.73 9.21 13.75
N PHE A 279 -6.44 7.93 14.01
CA PHE A 279 -5.91 7.00 13.03
C PHE A 279 -6.47 5.60 13.23
N VAL A 280 -7.07 5.04 12.19
CA VAL A 280 -7.59 3.67 12.19
C VAL A 280 -6.97 2.88 11.07
N MET A 281 -6.44 1.71 11.42
CA MET A 281 -5.91 0.74 10.46
C MET A 281 -6.83 -0.46 10.37
N GLU A 282 -7.39 -0.73 9.20
CA GLU A 282 -8.07 -2.00 8.97
C GLU A 282 -7.02 -3.12 8.87
N ILE A 283 -7.20 -4.14 9.69
CA ILE A 283 -6.39 -5.36 9.70
C ILE A 283 -7.29 -6.54 9.38
N THR A 284 -6.73 -7.63 8.87
CA THR A 284 -7.46 -8.87 8.64
C THR A 284 -6.64 -10.06 9.09
N ASP A 285 -7.29 -11.19 9.37
CA ASP A 285 -6.62 -12.43 9.75
C ASP A 285 -5.55 -12.88 8.72
N LYS A 286 -4.36 -13.21 9.22
CA LYS A 286 -3.24 -13.73 8.42
C LYS A 286 -3.54 -15.13 7.90
N THR A 287 -3.41 -15.33 6.59
CA THR A 287 -3.32 -16.68 6.01
C THR A 287 -1.86 -17.05 5.74
N ARG A 288 -1.63 -18.28 5.29
CA ARG A 288 -0.29 -18.75 4.85
C ARG A 288 0.32 -17.90 3.73
N ALA A 289 -0.51 -17.21 2.93
CA ALA A 289 -0.03 -16.32 1.87
C ALA A 289 0.42 -14.95 2.41
N ASP A 290 -0.02 -14.57 3.61
CA ASP A 290 0.13 -13.21 4.16
C ASP A 290 1.21 -13.13 5.26
N VAL A 291 1.96 -14.20 5.50
CA VAL A 291 2.95 -14.30 6.62
C VAL A 291 4.09 -13.28 6.57
N LYS A 292 4.28 -12.64 5.41
CA LYS A 292 5.28 -11.57 5.23
C LYS A 292 4.72 -10.16 5.44
N GLY A 293 3.40 -10.01 5.56
CA GLY A 293 2.74 -8.73 5.72
C GLY A 293 2.97 -8.13 7.11
N GLY A 294 3.13 -6.81 7.15
CA GLY A 294 3.24 -6.04 8.38
C GLY A 294 2.08 -6.29 9.35
N THR A 295 2.36 -6.24 10.64
CA THR A 295 1.39 -6.48 11.73
C THR A 295 1.33 -5.30 12.68
N LEU A 296 0.21 -5.16 13.37
CA LEU A 296 0.06 -4.19 14.44
C LEU A 296 0.70 -4.74 15.73
N ILE A 297 1.47 -3.90 16.42
CA ILE A 297 2.08 -4.19 17.72
C ILE A 297 1.91 -3.03 18.69
N GLN A 298 2.12 -3.29 19.98
CA GLN A 298 2.26 -2.27 21.00
C GLN A 298 3.76 -2.06 21.29
N TYR A 299 4.23 -0.82 21.22
CA TYR A 299 5.62 -0.47 21.51
C TYR A 299 5.72 0.97 22.04
N GLU A 300 6.42 1.16 23.16
CA GLU A 300 6.53 2.46 23.87
C GLU A 300 5.15 3.11 24.12
N ASN A 301 4.20 2.30 24.62
CA ASN A 301 2.82 2.72 24.92
C ASN A 301 2.00 3.23 23.71
N LYS A 302 2.48 3.04 22.48
CA LYS A 302 1.75 3.39 21.26
C LYS A 302 1.59 2.18 20.33
N LEU A 303 0.53 2.18 19.55
CA LEU A 303 0.35 1.23 18.46
C LEU A 303 1.28 1.57 17.30
N ARG A 304 1.96 0.56 16.77
CA ARG A 304 2.92 0.69 15.66
C ARG A 304 2.71 -0.40 14.62
N LEU A 305 2.97 -0.06 13.37
CA LEU A 305 3.08 -1.04 12.29
C LEU A 305 4.50 -1.63 12.29
N LEU A 306 4.60 -2.93 12.56
CA LEU A 306 5.84 -3.69 12.45
C LEU A 306 5.91 -4.36 11.08
N GLU A 307 6.88 -3.95 10.28
CA GLU A 307 7.18 -4.56 8.98
C GLU A 307 8.33 -5.57 9.10
N ILE A 308 8.35 -6.57 8.21
CA ILE A 308 9.39 -7.63 8.22
C ILE A 308 10.81 -7.07 8.11
N ALA A 309 11.00 -5.93 7.45
CA ALA A 309 12.30 -5.28 7.29
C ALA A 309 12.87 -4.74 8.61
N GLN A 310 12.02 -4.49 9.60
CA GLN A 310 12.38 -3.98 10.92
C GLN A 310 12.67 -5.12 11.91
N VAL A 311 12.33 -6.36 11.55
CA VAL A 311 12.48 -7.53 12.41
C VAL A 311 13.94 -8.00 12.38
N PRO A 312 14.59 -8.17 13.55
CA PRO A 312 15.92 -8.76 13.62
C PRO A 312 15.95 -10.15 12.97
N LYS A 313 17.05 -10.49 12.31
CA LYS A 313 17.17 -11.74 11.52
C LYS A 313 16.81 -12.99 12.31
N ASP A 314 17.16 -13.03 13.60
CA ASP A 314 16.93 -14.18 14.48
C ASP A 314 15.45 -14.37 14.87
N HIS A 315 14.60 -13.35 14.69
CA HIS A 315 13.17 -13.36 15.03
C HIS A 315 12.23 -13.35 13.82
N VAL A 316 12.78 -13.49 12.61
CA VAL A 316 12.00 -13.47 11.37
C VAL A 316 10.95 -14.60 11.33
N ASP A 317 11.26 -15.76 11.88
CA ASP A 317 10.32 -16.88 11.91
C ASP A 317 9.25 -16.73 13.00
N ASP A 318 9.58 -16.07 14.12
CA ASP A 318 8.60 -15.67 15.13
C ASP A 318 7.58 -14.67 14.54
N PHE A 319 8.05 -13.71 13.73
CA PHE A 319 7.20 -12.76 13.04
C PHE A 319 6.24 -13.41 12.04
N LYS A 320 6.71 -14.44 11.31
CA LYS A 320 5.88 -15.21 10.37
C LYS A 320 4.88 -16.13 11.07
N SER A 321 5.04 -16.38 12.37
CA SER A 321 4.14 -17.24 13.13
C SER A 321 2.76 -16.62 13.26
N VAL A 322 1.78 -17.23 12.59
CA VAL A 322 0.35 -16.86 12.70
C VAL A 322 -0.23 -17.07 14.11
N LYS A 323 0.46 -17.83 14.97
CA LYS A 323 0.07 -18.00 16.38
C LYS A 323 0.41 -16.76 17.20
N THR A 324 1.57 -16.15 16.92
CA THR A 324 2.08 -14.96 17.62
C THR A 324 1.42 -13.71 17.06
N PHE A 325 1.48 -13.53 15.75
CA PHE A 325 0.89 -12.40 15.05
C PHE A 325 -0.27 -12.88 14.19
N LYS A 326 -1.49 -12.67 14.67
CA LYS A 326 -2.72 -13.20 14.04
C LYS A 326 -3.23 -12.35 12.88
N PHE A 327 -2.88 -11.06 12.86
CA PHE A 327 -3.42 -10.08 11.93
C PHE A 327 -2.33 -9.49 11.04
N PHE A 328 -2.73 -8.91 9.91
CA PHE A 328 -1.85 -8.08 9.10
C PHE A 328 -2.57 -6.84 8.56
N ASN A 329 -1.78 -5.83 8.23
CA ASN A 329 -2.25 -4.56 7.67
C ASN A 329 -2.82 -4.75 6.26
N THR A 330 -4.04 -4.27 6.03
CA THR A 330 -4.68 -4.27 4.70
C THR A 330 -4.27 -3.06 3.84
N ASN A 331 -3.65 -2.06 4.46
CA ASN A 331 -3.39 -0.72 3.92
C ASN A 331 -4.67 0.06 3.56
N ASN A 332 -5.79 -0.29 4.17
CA ASN A 332 -7.01 0.52 4.22
C ASN A 332 -6.97 1.31 5.54
N LEU A 333 -6.83 2.63 5.45
CA LEU A 333 -6.57 3.51 6.59
C LEU A 333 -7.62 4.61 6.65
N TRP A 334 -8.01 4.99 7.86
CA TRP A 334 -8.88 6.13 8.10
C TRP A 334 -8.13 7.12 8.98
N VAL A 335 -7.93 8.34 8.50
CA VAL A 335 -7.09 9.32 9.20
C VAL A 335 -7.84 10.64 9.32
N LYS A 336 -7.79 11.24 10.51
CA LYS A 336 -8.47 12.50 10.80
C LYS A 336 -7.68 13.68 10.23
N LEU A 337 -8.36 14.58 9.51
CA LEU A 337 -7.70 15.64 8.74
C LEU A 337 -7.03 16.70 9.62
N ASP A 338 -7.68 17.12 10.70
CA ASP A 338 -7.10 18.07 11.68
C ASP A 338 -5.87 17.50 12.38
N ALA A 339 -5.86 16.19 12.65
CA ALA A 339 -4.71 15.50 13.20
C ALA A 339 -3.53 15.45 12.22
N ILE A 340 -3.77 15.30 10.91
CA ILE A 340 -2.72 15.41 9.89
C ILE A 340 -2.10 16.81 9.93
N GLU A 341 -2.93 17.86 9.95
CA GLU A 341 -2.45 19.25 10.03
C GLU A 341 -1.61 19.46 11.30
N ARG A 342 -2.13 19.06 12.47
CA ARG A 342 -1.46 19.14 13.77
C ARG A 342 -0.11 18.42 13.79
N VAL A 343 -0.04 17.19 13.30
CA VAL A 343 1.18 16.37 13.31
C VAL A 343 2.25 16.95 12.39
N LEU A 344 1.85 17.52 11.26
CA LEU A 344 2.76 18.16 10.31
C LEU A 344 3.23 19.55 10.78
N GLU A 345 2.37 20.34 11.44
CA GLU A 345 2.77 21.65 11.99
C GLU A 345 3.72 21.52 13.19
N ASN A 346 3.54 20.48 14.00
CA ASN A 346 4.42 20.20 15.14
C ASN A 346 5.71 19.46 14.75
N ASN A 347 5.91 19.14 13.47
CA ASN A 347 7.00 18.29 12.99
C ASN A 347 7.13 16.97 13.77
N SER A 348 6.00 16.39 14.19
CA SER A 348 5.95 15.17 15.01
C SER A 348 5.68 13.90 14.19
N LEU A 349 5.56 14.03 12.85
CA LEU A 349 5.41 12.90 11.95
C LEU A 349 6.70 12.07 11.95
N ASN A 350 6.60 10.82 12.36
CA ASN A 350 7.73 9.90 12.38
C ASN A 350 7.29 8.56 11.79
N MET A 351 8.01 8.12 10.77
CA MET A 351 7.81 6.85 10.08
C MET A 351 9.16 6.17 9.91
N GLU A 352 9.21 4.86 10.09
CA GLU A 352 10.42 4.08 9.84
C GLU A 352 10.84 4.16 8.37
N ILE A 353 12.15 4.24 8.15
CA ILE A 353 12.73 4.32 6.82
C ILE A 353 12.79 2.93 6.20
N ILE A 354 12.31 2.83 4.96
CA ILE A 354 12.45 1.63 4.14
C ILE A 354 13.59 1.88 3.16
N VAL A 355 14.66 1.09 3.30
CA VAL A 355 15.85 1.18 2.45
C VAL A 355 15.76 0.14 1.34
N ASN A 356 15.35 0.58 0.16
CA ASN A 356 15.23 -0.24 -1.03
C ASN A 356 16.55 -0.26 -1.81
N ASN A 357 17.30 -1.35 -1.67
CA ASN A 357 18.53 -1.59 -2.43
C ASN A 357 18.19 -2.22 -3.79
N LYS A 358 18.64 -1.62 -4.89
CA LYS A 358 18.44 -2.14 -6.25
C LYS A 358 19.74 -2.10 -7.05
N THR A 359 19.84 -2.96 -8.06
CA THR A 359 20.91 -2.92 -9.05
C THR A 359 20.29 -2.58 -10.39
N GLN A 360 20.73 -1.48 -11.00
CA GLN A 360 20.27 -1.07 -12.32
C GLN A 360 20.81 -2.01 -13.42
N PRO A 361 20.19 -2.04 -14.61
CA PRO A 361 20.64 -2.89 -15.72
C PRO A 361 22.09 -2.64 -16.16
N ASN A 362 22.61 -1.43 -15.92
CA ASN A 362 24.01 -1.05 -16.18
C ASN A 362 24.99 -1.55 -15.09
N GLY A 363 24.52 -2.32 -14.10
CA GLY A 363 25.32 -2.84 -12.98
C GLY A 363 25.49 -1.87 -11.81
N LEU A 364 24.93 -0.67 -11.88
CA LEU A 364 25.08 0.34 -10.83
C LEU A 364 24.17 0.02 -9.63
N ASN A 365 24.75 -0.02 -8.44
CA ASN A 365 24.03 -0.25 -7.19
C ASN A 365 23.46 1.06 -6.64
N ILE A 366 22.16 1.04 -6.35
CA ILE A 366 21.41 2.22 -5.92
C ILE A 366 20.65 1.97 -4.62
N ILE A 367 20.38 3.06 -3.93
CA ILE A 367 19.53 3.14 -2.75
C ILE A 367 18.34 4.05 -3.05
N GLN A 368 17.17 3.60 -2.61
CA GLN A 368 15.93 4.36 -2.55
C GLN A 368 15.46 4.39 -1.09
N LEU A 369 15.18 5.58 -0.57
CA LEU A 369 14.68 5.79 0.78
C LEU A 369 13.19 6.11 0.71
N GLU A 370 12.37 5.24 1.28
CA GLU A 370 10.92 5.35 1.23
C GLU A 370 10.33 5.29 2.64
N THR A 371 9.07 5.68 2.79
CA THR A 371 8.31 5.51 4.03
C THR A 371 6.94 4.89 3.77
N ALA A 372 6.36 4.30 4.81
CA ALA A 372 5.06 3.65 4.74
C ALA A 372 3.94 4.49 5.36
N VAL A 373 2.79 4.62 4.68
CA VAL A 373 1.67 5.46 5.15
C VAL A 373 1.09 4.95 6.47
N GLY A 374 1.05 3.61 6.64
CA GLY A 374 0.62 2.98 7.89
C GLY A 374 1.61 3.14 9.05
N ALA A 375 2.90 3.39 8.78
CA ALA A 375 3.90 3.59 9.84
C ALA A 375 3.67 4.89 10.63
N ALA A 376 2.96 5.86 10.02
CA ALA A 376 2.64 7.13 10.66
C ALA A 376 1.72 6.98 11.89
N MET A 377 1.02 5.84 12.04
CA MET A 377 0.07 5.57 13.12
C MET A 377 0.61 5.91 14.53
N LYS A 378 1.91 5.74 14.77
CA LYS A 378 2.55 6.05 16.06
C LYS A 378 2.61 7.56 16.39
N SER A 379 2.46 8.42 15.39
CA SER A 379 2.43 9.88 15.54
C SER A 379 1.03 10.42 15.83
N PHE A 380 0.00 9.58 15.75
CA PHE A 380 -1.40 9.96 16.00
C PHE A 380 -1.87 9.48 17.37
N GLU A 381 -2.83 10.19 17.94
CA GLU A 381 -3.42 9.90 19.24
C GLU A 381 -4.73 9.10 19.09
N GLY A 382 -5.00 8.22 20.06
CA GLY A 382 -6.19 7.37 20.03
C GLY A 382 -6.22 6.38 18.86
N SER A 383 -5.06 6.00 18.32
CA SER A 383 -4.96 5.06 17.21
C SER A 383 -5.55 3.69 17.56
N ILE A 384 -6.29 3.07 16.64
CA ILE A 384 -6.89 1.74 16.81
C ILE A 384 -6.77 0.87 15.55
N GLY A 385 -6.86 -0.44 15.73
CA GLY A 385 -7.08 -1.41 14.66
C GLY A 385 -8.53 -1.84 14.58
N ILE A 386 -9.02 -2.18 13.38
CA ILE A 386 -10.31 -2.87 13.20
C ILE A 386 -10.06 -4.16 12.45
N ASN A 387 -10.40 -5.31 13.05
CA ASN A 387 -10.33 -6.60 12.38
C ASN A 387 -11.52 -6.76 11.42
N VAL A 388 -11.28 -6.49 10.14
CA VAL A 388 -12.27 -6.55 9.06
C VAL A 388 -12.30 -7.91 8.38
N PRO A 389 -13.43 -8.30 7.77
CA PRO A 389 -13.46 -9.49 6.92
C PRO A 389 -12.56 -9.32 5.70
N ARG A 390 -12.01 -10.45 5.22
CA ARG A 390 -11.14 -10.50 4.02
C ARG A 390 -11.81 -9.96 2.75
N SER A 391 -13.14 -9.86 2.72
CA SER A 391 -13.86 -9.20 1.61
C SER A 391 -13.41 -7.75 1.38
N ARG A 392 -12.86 -7.07 2.40
CA ARG A 392 -12.28 -5.72 2.29
C ARG A 392 -10.82 -5.69 1.82
N PHE A 393 -10.20 -6.86 1.67
CA PHE A 393 -8.83 -7.05 1.22
C PHE A 393 -8.78 -7.97 -0.01
N LEU A 394 -9.03 -7.37 -1.18
CA LEU A 394 -8.99 -8.00 -2.49
C LEU A 394 -7.99 -7.27 -3.40
N PRO A 395 -6.68 -7.31 -3.08
CA PRO A 395 -5.65 -6.71 -3.91
C PRO A 395 -5.43 -7.53 -5.19
N VAL A 396 -5.24 -6.86 -6.31
CA VAL A 396 -4.87 -7.49 -7.59
C VAL A 396 -3.42 -7.14 -7.90
N LYS A 397 -2.47 -8.02 -7.56
CA LYS A 397 -1.03 -7.79 -7.73
C LYS A 397 -0.46 -8.54 -8.94
N LYS A 398 -1.01 -9.72 -9.23
CA LYS A 398 -0.62 -10.59 -10.35
C LYS A 398 -1.84 -10.94 -11.21
N THR A 399 -1.58 -11.53 -12.38
CA THR A 399 -2.61 -12.09 -13.26
C THR A 399 -3.39 -13.25 -12.65
N SER A 400 -2.82 -13.96 -11.67
CA SER A 400 -3.54 -14.93 -10.84
C SER A 400 -4.70 -14.28 -10.09
N ASP A 401 -4.48 -13.09 -9.55
CA ASP A 401 -5.50 -12.32 -8.83
C ASP A 401 -6.52 -11.74 -9.81
N LEU A 402 -6.05 -11.32 -10.98
CA LEU A 402 -6.91 -10.86 -12.07
C LEU A 402 -7.89 -11.96 -12.52
N MET A 403 -7.41 -13.20 -12.65
CA MET A 403 -8.25 -14.36 -12.98
C MET A 403 -9.37 -14.57 -11.95
N LEU A 404 -9.09 -14.41 -10.66
CA LEU A 404 -10.10 -14.52 -9.60
C LEU A 404 -11.22 -13.49 -9.80
N VAL A 405 -10.86 -12.21 -9.94
CA VAL A 405 -11.83 -11.10 -10.01
C VAL A 405 -12.61 -11.03 -11.33
N MET A 406 -12.02 -11.54 -12.41
CA MET A 406 -12.69 -11.69 -13.70
C MET A 406 -13.67 -12.87 -13.75
N SER A 407 -13.49 -13.88 -12.90
CA SER A 407 -14.31 -15.09 -12.92
C SER A 407 -15.72 -14.88 -12.36
N ASN A 408 -16.56 -15.90 -12.54
CA ASN A 408 -17.89 -15.99 -11.94
C ASN A 408 -17.88 -16.17 -10.41
N LEU A 409 -16.69 -16.28 -9.79
CA LEU A 409 -16.54 -16.27 -8.33
C LEU A 409 -17.02 -14.95 -7.72
N TYR A 410 -16.93 -13.84 -8.46
CA TYR A 410 -17.44 -12.54 -8.03
C TYR A 410 -18.57 -12.09 -8.95
N LYS A 411 -19.48 -11.27 -8.42
CA LYS A 411 -20.48 -10.50 -9.17
C LYS A 411 -20.15 -9.02 -9.02
N LEU A 412 -20.34 -8.28 -10.10
CA LEU A 412 -20.13 -6.83 -10.13
C LEU A 412 -21.47 -6.13 -9.87
N HIS A 413 -21.52 -5.29 -8.84
CA HIS A 413 -22.67 -4.46 -8.49
C HIS A 413 -22.20 -3.03 -8.25
N ASN A 414 -22.56 -2.10 -9.14
CA ASN A 414 -22.25 -0.67 -9.00
C ASN A 414 -20.76 -0.39 -8.70
N GLY A 415 -19.86 -1.00 -9.46
CA GLY A 415 -18.41 -0.89 -9.26
C GLY A 415 -17.83 -1.79 -8.14
N SER A 416 -18.66 -2.38 -7.27
CA SER A 416 -18.21 -3.27 -6.18
C SER A 416 -18.22 -4.73 -6.60
N LEU A 417 -17.15 -5.46 -6.26
CA LEU A 417 -17.09 -6.91 -6.43
C LEU A 417 -17.55 -7.62 -5.15
N VAL A 418 -18.61 -8.41 -5.28
CA VAL A 418 -19.15 -9.22 -4.19
C VAL A 418 -18.98 -10.68 -4.54
N MET A 419 -18.47 -11.49 -3.60
CA MET A 419 -18.35 -12.93 -3.83
C MET A 419 -19.72 -13.54 -4.12
N SER A 420 -19.80 -14.42 -5.12
CA SER A 420 -21.06 -15.02 -5.55
C SER A 420 -21.70 -15.81 -4.40
N PRO A 421 -23.00 -15.66 -4.12
CA PRO A 421 -23.69 -16.46 -3.11
C PRO A 421 -23.76 -17.95 -3.47
N GLN A 422 -23.47 -18.31 -4.73
CA GLN A 422 -23.37 -19.71 -5.18
C GLN A 422 -22.06 -20.37 -4.72
N ARG A 423 -21.10 -19.60 -4.21
CA ARG A 423 -19.87 -20.13 -3.64
C ARG A 423 -20.17 -20.76 -2.28
N MET A 424 -19.95 -22.07 -2.16
CA MET A 424 -20.24 -22.80 -0.91
C MET A 424 -19.37 -22.37 0.27
N PHE A 425 -18.11 -21.98 0.02
CA PHE A 425 -17.15 -21.60 1.06
C PHE A 425 -16.66 -20.16 0.84
N PRO A 426 -16.70 -19.29 1.88
CA PRO A 426 -16.31 -17.88 1.75
C PRO A 426 -14.80 -17.67 1.51
N THR A 427 -14.02 -18.76 1.44
CA THR A 427 -12.59 -18.74 1.15
C THR A 427 -12.34 -18.55 -0.35
N THR A 428 -11.45 -17.61 -0.66
CA THR A 428 -10.95 -17.39 -2.01
C THR A 428 -10.02 -18.55 -2.41
N PRO A 429 -10.17 -19.14 -3.61
CA PRO A 429 -9.28 -20.20 -4.08
C PRO A 429 -7.85 -19.70 -4.28
N LEU A 430 -6.89 -20.60 -4.08
CA LEU A 430 -5.48 -20.32 -4.30
C LEU A 430 -5.11 -20.60 -5.76
N ILE A 431 -4.85 -19.54 -6.53
CA ILE A 431 -4.41 -19.63 -7.93
C ILE A 431 -2.94 -19.27 -8.06
N LYS A 432 -2.16 -20.14 -8.70
CA LYS A 432 -0.76 -19.91 -9.07
C LYS A 432 -0.60 -20.11 -10.58
N LEU A 433 -0.30 -19.04 -11.29
CA LEU A 433 0.03 -19.08 -12.71
C LEU A 433 1.54 -18.86 -12.87
N GLY A 434 2.19 -19.65 -13.71
CA GLY A 434 3.64 -19.58 -13.93
C GLY A 434 4.06 -18.23 -14.53
N ASP A 435 5.02 -17.56 -13.88
CA ASP A 435 5.43 -16.20 -14.25
C ASP A 435 5.98 -16.12 -15.69
N ASN A 436 6.57 -17.20 -16.21
CA ASN A 436 7.17 -17.24 -17.57
C ASN A 436 6.17 -17.03 -18.73
N HIS A 437 4.89 -17.38 -18.54
CA HIS A 437 3.90 -17.36 -19.62
C HIS A 437 2.61 -16.62 -19.28
N PHE A 438 2.40 -16.30 -17.99
CA PHE A 438 1.18 -15.68 -17.50
C PHE A 438 1.42 -14.36 -16.76
N SER A 439 2.67 -13.93 -16.52
CA SER A 439 2.91 -12.70 -15.74
C SER A 439 2.39 -11.44 -16.44
N LYS A 440 2.39 -11.42 -17.77
CA LYS A 440 1.95 -10.28 -18.58
C LYS A 440 0.47 -10.41 -18.95
N VAL A 441 -0.30 -9.32 -18.81
CA VAL A 441 -1.75 -9.30 -19.08
C VAL A 441 -2.08 -9.71 -20.51
N LYS A 442 -1.29 -9.25 -21.49
CA LYS A 442 -1.49 -9.63 -22.90
C LYS A 442 -1.37 -11.14 -23.11
N GLU A 443 -0.35 -11.77 -22.52
CA GLU A 443 -0.12 -13.21 -22.61
C GLU A 443 -1.22 -13.98 -21.87
N PHE A 444 -1.56 -13.54 -20.66
CA PHE A 444 -2.67 -14.09 -19.88
C PHE A 444 -3.99 -14.09 -20.67
N LEU A 445 -4.39 -12.95 -21.26
CA LEU A 445 -5.64 -12.84 -22.02
C LEU A 445 -5.61 -13.68 -23.30
N THR A 446 -4.45 -13.82 -23.95
CA THR A 446 -4.31 -14.69 -25.14
C THR A 446 -4.51 -16.17 -24.78
N ARG A 447 -4.09 -16.57 -23.58
CA ARG A 447 -4.16 -17.95 -23.08
C ARG A 447 -5.51 -18.32 -22.47
N PHE A 448 -6.33 -17.33 -22.14
CA PHE A 448 -7.70 -17.50 -21.65
C PHE A 448 -8.68 -16.71 -22.52
N PRO A 449 -9.11 -17.27 -23.67
CA PRO A 449 -10.13 -16.65 -24.53
C PRO A 449 -11.43 -16.34 -23.78
N THR A 450 -11.76 -17.17 -22.78
CA THR A 450 -12.79 -16.91 -21.77
C THR A 450 -12.26 -17.35 -20.41
N ILE A 451 -12.59 -16.60 -19.35
CA ILE A 451 -12.22 -17.00 -17.99
C ILE A 451 -13.01 -18.25 -17.58
N PRO A 452 -12.35 -19.30 -17.05
CA PRO A 452 -13.03 -20.51 -16.61
C PRO A 452 -14.04 -20.27 -15.48
N ASP A 453 -14.98 -21.19 -15.33
CA ASP A 453 -15.82 -21.27 -14.13
C ASP A 453 -14.96 -21.71 -12.94
N LEU A 454 -14.91 -20.89 -11.89
CA LEU A 454 -14.11 -21.10 -10.68
C LEU A 454 -14.96 -21.28 -9.40
N LEU A 455 -16.29 -21.40 -9.51
CA LEU A 455 -17.19 -21.41 -8.34
C LEU A 455 -16.91 -22.55 -7.37
N GLU A 456 -16.49 -23.70 -7.88
CA GLU A 456 -16.16 -24.89 -7.09
C GLU A 456 -14.65 -25.13 -7.00
N LEU A 457 -13.80 -24.15 -7.32
CA LEU A 457 -12.34 -24.30 -7.25
C LEU A 457 -11.82 -24.10 -5.82
N ASP A 458 -10.82 -24.87 -5.38
CA ASP A 458 -10.04 -24.58 -4.16
C ASP A 458 -8.59 -24.20 -4.48
N HIS A 459 -7.95 -24.94 -5.37
CA HIS A 459 -6.55 -24.75 -5.73
C HIS A 459 -6.31 -24.96 -7.22
N LEU A 460 -5.59 -24.02 -7.85
CA LEU A 460 -5.12 -24.12 -9.22
C LEU A 460 -3.64 -23.77 -9.27
N THR A 461 -2.82 -24.67 -9.84
CA THR A 461 -1.44 -24.37 -10.21
C THR A 461 -1.24 -24.71 -11.68
N VAL A 462 -0.82 -23.73 -12.47
CA VAL A 462 -0.53 -23.87 -13.90
C VAL A 462 0.92 -23.47 -14.15
N SER A 463 1.69 -24.38 -14.75
CA SER A 463 3.10 -24.15 -15.09
C SER A 463 3.38 -24.60 -16.52
N GLY A 464 4.24 -23.87 -17.23
CA GLY A 464 4.57 -24.13 -18.63
C GLY A 464 3.66 -23.42 -19.62
N ASP A 465 3.85 -23.73 -20.91
CA ASP A 465 3.13 -23.12 -22.02
C ASP A 465 1.75 -23.77 -22.18
N VAL A 466 0.77 -23.23 -21.45
CA VAL A 466 -0.60 -23.76 -21.38
C VAL A 466 -1.59 -22.76 -21.95
N THR A 467 -2.60 -23.26 -22.66
CA THR A 467 -3.72 -22.46 -23.18
C THR A 467 -5.04 -23.15 -22.84
N PHE A 468 -6.04 -22.37 -22.44
CA PHE A 468 -7.36 -22.85 -22.05
C PHE A 468 -8.37 -22.60 -23.17
N GLY A 469 -9.25 -23.58 -23.40
CA GLY A 469 -10.36 -23.44 -24.34
C GLY A 469 -11.52 -22.59 -23.80
N LYS A 470 -12.55 -22.38 -24.62
CA LYS A 470 -13.80 -21.76 -24.18
C LYS A 470 -14.63 -22.71 -23.34
N GLY A 471 -15.38 -22.18 -22.37
CA GLY A 471 -16.33 -22.95 -21.57
C GLY A 471 -15.70 -23.95 -20.58
N VAL A 472 -14.42 -23.74 -20.22
CA VAL A 472 -13.75 -24.56 -19.22
C VAL A 472 -14.34 -24.30 -17.84
N ALA A 473 -14.58 -25.37 -17.06
CA ALA A 473 -14.94 -25.29 -15.65
C ALA A 473 -13.89 -26.01 -14.81
N LEU A 474 -13.40 -25.35 -13.76
CA LEU A 474 -12.39 -25.87 -12.84
C LEU A 474 -13.04 -26.12 -11.48
N LYS A 475 -13.07 -27.38 -11.07
CA LYS A 475 -13.78 -27.85 -9.87
C LYS A 475 -12.86 -28.67 -8.98
N VAL A 476 -13.15 -28.69 -7.68
CA VAL A 476 -12.55 -29.62 -6.72
C VAL A 476 -13.04 -31.04 -7.02
N HIS A 477 -12.11 -32.00 -7.02
CA HIS A 477 -12.48 -33.41 -7.16
C HIS A 477 -13.03 -33.96 -5.84
N CYS A 478 -14.34 -34.18 -5.75
CA CYS A 478 -14.93 -35.06 -4.74
C CYS A 478 -14.70 -36.52 -5.16
N ALA A 479 -13.90 -37.26 -4.39
CA ALA A 479 -13.39 -38.60 -4.74
C ALA A 479 -14.45 -39.74 -4.81
N ASN A 480 -15.76 -39.47 -4.88
CA ASN A 480 -16.82 -40.48 -4.79
C ASN A 480 -17.84 -40.45 -5.95
N LYS A 481 -17.42 -40.60 -7.22
CA LYS A 481 -18.34 -41.04 -8.30
C LYS A 481 -17.70 -42.04 -9.28
N PRO A 482 -18.45 -43.03 -9.81
CA PRO A 482 -17.92 -44.06 -10.69
C PRO A 482 -17.46 -43.48 -12.02
N ARG A 483 -16.34 -44.02 -12.52
CA ARG A 483 -15.76 -43.69 -13.83
C ARG A 483 -16.70 -44.17 -14.93
N ASP A 484 -17.32 -43.23 -15.64
CA ASP A 484 -17.56 -43.28 -17.09
C ASP A 484 -18.13 -41.94 -17.57
N LEU A 485 -17.69 -41.48 -18.76
CA LEU A 485 -17.98 -40.21 -19.48
C LEU A 485 -17.09 -38.99 -19.18
N LEU A 486 -15.92 -38.91 -19.81
CA LEU A 486 -15.10 -37.69 -19.90
C LEU A 486 -14.58 -37.47 -21.34
N ARG A 487 -15.37 -36.80 -22.19
CA ARG A 487 -14.90 -36.26 -23.49
C ARG A 487 -14.90 -34.73 -23.56
N ASN A 488 -15.47 -34.01 -22.59
CA ASN A 488 -15.56 -32.52 -22.58
C ASN A 488 -15.19 -31.88 -21.22
N TYR A 489 -14.42 -32.55 -20.37
CA TYR A 489 -14.08 -32.06 -19.04
C TYR A 489 -12.58 -32.16 -18.79
N ALA A 490 -11.93 -31.03 -18.50
CA ALA A 490 -10.64 -31.03 -17.82
C ALA A 490 -10.89 -31.24 -16.32
N THR A 491 -11.22 -32.46 -15.92
CA THR A 491 -11.26 -32.85 -14.49
C THR A 491 -9.85 -32.92 -13.94
N SER A 492 -9.44 -31.93 -13.15
CA SER A 492 -8.17 -31.97 -12.43
C SER A 492 -8.38 -32.46 -10.99
N GLN A 493 -7.88 -33.66 -10.69
CA GLN A 493 -7.30 -33.90 -9.36
C GLN A 493 -6.14 -32.93 -9.13
N SER A 494 -5.60 -32.89 -7.92
CA SER A 494 -4.26 -32.43 -7.54
C SER A 494 -3.16 -33.02 -8.45
N LYS A 495 -3.17 -32.66 -9.72
CA LYS A 495 -2.20 -33.01 -10.74
C LYS A 495 -1.62 -31.69 -11.21
N THR A 496 -0.33 -31.53 -10.99
CA THR A 496 0.48 -30.59 -11.74
C THR A 496 0.21 -30.85 -13.22
N PHE A 497 -0.45 -29.92 -13.90
CA PHE A 497 -0.51 -29.96 -15.35
C PHE A 497 0.89 -29.60 -15.88
N VAL A 498 1.74 -30.62 -16.05
CA VAL A 498 2.95 -30.50 -16.88
C VAL A 498 2.52 -30.79 -18.30
N PHE A 499 2.16 -29.76 -19.05
CA PHE A 499 2.03 -29.90 -20.50
C PHE A 499 3.45 -29.90 -21.07
N ALA A 500 3.88 -31.06 -21.60
CA ALA A 500 5.11 -31.13 -22.37
C ALA A 500 4.99 -30.24 -23.62
N PRO A 501 6.07 -29.54 -24.04
CA PRO A 501 6.04 -28.75 -25.26
C PRO A 501 5.69 -29.66 -26.44
N ILE A 502 4.69 -29.27 -27.23
CA ILE A 502 4.36 -29.93 -28.49
C ILE A 502 5.55 -29.66 -29.42
N SER A 503 6.40 -30.66 -29.62
CA SER A 503 7.34 -30.65 -30.73
C SER A 503 6.52 -30.61 -32.01
N HIS A 504 6.67 -29.56 -32.81
CA HIS A 504 6.20 -29.56 -34.18
C HIS A 504 6.99 -30.65 -34.94
N GLY A 505 6.39 -31.83 -35.03
CA GLY A 505 6.74 -32.83 -36.03
C GLY A 505 6.31 -32.28 -37.38
N SER A 506 7.29 -31.85 -38.17
CA SER A 506 7.18 -31.68 -39.60
C SER A 506 6.68 -32.98 -40.24
N ASN A 507 5.55 -32.89 -40.93
CA ASN A 507 5.22 -33.76 -42.06
C ASN A 507 5.39 -32.97 -43.34
#